data_AF-A0A962GGX2-F1
#
_entry.id   AF-A0A962GGX2-F1
#
_cell.length_a   1.000
_cell.length_b   1.000
_cell.length_c   1.000
_cell.angle_alpha   90.00
_cell.angle_beta   90.00
_cell.angle_gamma   90.00
#
_symmetry.space_group_name_H-M   'P 1'
#
loop_
_entity.id
_entity.type
_entity.pdbx_description
1 polymer ?
#
loop_
_entity_poly.entity_id
_entity_poly.type
_entity_poly.pdbx_seq_one_letter_code
_entity_poly.pdbx_strand_id
1 'polypeptide(L)'
;MNGHALNPILCLIFLILLSCGGGTNEVDDQSIISAKKVKGSEESNRTHEQLSKYKSEESICDVIDQKKLIEMFNISTKLNQTTHETNGNFTCDLFWDLTRETLVSKQLLMNDLKSKGKLDQAASRRLRHGSGELAISIIDLELLTNKMTPKPSVQQLFEWSKPQNIQNQDVDDLGDAAYWSPIRNAMLSIFIHDHEIVIMPKIGNTLDEDFENAIKVFKLLNL
;
A
#
# COMPACT_ATOMS: atom_id res chain seq x y z
N MET A 1 -11.30 36.27 51.75
CA MET A 1 -12.72 36.65 51.85
C MET A 1 -12.86 38.06 51.30
N ASN A 2 -13.95 38.34 50.57
CA ASN A 2 -14.25 39.49 49.69
C ASN A 2 -13.69 39.28 48.27
N GLY A 3 -14.44 39.12 47.18
CA GLY A 3 -15.89 39.23 46.93
C GLY A 3 -16.20 40.38 45.96
N HIS A 4 -16.90 40.06 44.85
CA HIS A 4 -17.54 40.94 43.84
C HIS A 4 -16.63 41.56 42.75
N ALA A 5 -17.03 41.67 41.46
CA ALA A 5 -18.26 41.32 40.75
C ALA A 5 -17.99 41.26 39.22
N LEU A 6 -18.87 40.52 38.52
CA LEU A 6 -19.01 40.45 37.06
C LEU A 6 -19.34 41.81 36.43
N ASN A 7 -18.88 42.01 35.19
CA ASN A 7 -19.47 43.00 34.29
C ASN A 7 -19.87 42.33 32.97
N PRO A 8 -21.18 42.05 32.76
CA PRO A 8 -21.74 41.68 31.47
C PRO A 8 -22.21 42.93 30.72
N ILE A 9 -22.49 42.79 29.41
CA ILE A 9 -23.20 43.78 28.57
C ILE A 9 -22.31 44.89 27.99
N LEU A 10 -21.76 44.64 26.80
CA LEU A 10 -21.89 45.64 25.74
C LEU A 10 -22.47 44.96 24.50
N CYS A 11 -23.76 45.18 24.38
CA CYS A 11 -24.67 44.73 23.37
C CYS A 11 -24.47 45.47 22.03
N LEU A 12 -24.69 44.71 20.96
CA LEU A 12 -25.54 45.01 19.82
C LEU A 12 -25.07 45.90 18.64
N ILE A 13 -25.38 45.34 17.46
CA ILE A 13 -25.83 45.94 16.19
C ILE A 13 -24.74 46.23 15.16
N PHE A 14 -24.66 45.34 14.15
CA PHE A 14 -24.93 45.72 12.77
C PHE A 14 -25.51 44.51 12.00
N LEU A 15 -26.84 44.43 12.02
CA LEU A 15 -27.68 43.81 10.99
C LEU A 15 -27.80 44.82 9.84
N ILE A 16 -27.68 44.38 8.58
CA ILE A 16 -28.49 44.84 7.42
C ILE A 16 -28.14 43.98 6.17
N LEU A 17 -29.05 43.06 5.81
CA LEU A 17 -29.88 42.97 4.57
C LEU A 17 -29.17 42.31 3.37
N LEU A 18 -29.55 41.08 3.01
CA LEU A 18 -30.62 40.69 2.06
C LEU A 18 -30.33 41.06 0.60
N SER A 19 -29.95 40.06 -0.20
CA SER A 19 -30.33 39.95 -1.61
C SER A 19 -30.84 38.54 -1.87
N CYS A 20 -32.16 38.39 -1.79
CA CYS A 20 -32.92 37.29 -2.36
C CYS A 20 -33.20 37.67 -3.83
N GLY A 21 -32.68 36.88 -4.77
CA GLY A 21 -33.02 36.96 -6.19
C GLY A 21 -33.31 35.56 -6.67
N GLY A 22 -34.60 35.24 -6.85
CA GLY A 22 -35.07 33.92 -7.22
C GLY A 22 -35.22 33.72 -8.72
N GLY A 23 -35.20 32.44 -9.10
CA GLY A 23 -35.77 31.88 -10.32
C GLY A 23 -34.80 31.74 -11.49
N THR A 24 -34.35 30.53 -11.77
CA THR A 24 -35.00 29.59 -12.72
C THR A 24 -34.27 28.24 -12.71
N ASN A 25 -35.05 27.17 -12.84
CA ASN A 25 -34.56 25.80 -13.06
C ASN A 25 -33.90 25.71 -14.44
N GLU A 26 -32.65 25.25 -14.50
CA GLU A 26 -32.11 24.51 -15.63
C GLU A 26 -30.91 23.72 -15.11
N VAL A 27 -31.16 22.43 -14.83
CA VAL A 27 -30.13 21.44 -14.56
C VAL A 27 -29.73 20.90 -15.92
N ASP A 28 -28.65 21.46 -16.46
CA ASP A 28 -27.78 20.79 -17.42
C ASP A 28 -26.36 21.18 -17.04
N ASP A 29 -25.64 20.30 -16.36
CA ASP A 29 -24.24 20.15 -16.70
C ASP A 29 -23.77 18.71 -16.56
N GLN A 30 -23.08 18.31 -17.60
CA GLN A 30 -22.56 16.99 -17.88
C GLN A 30 -21.44 16.69 -16.90
N SER A 31 -21.59 15.66 -16.07
CA SER A 31 -20.42 14.86 -15.70
C SER A 31 -20.34 13.69 -16.66
N ILE A 32 -19.55 13.91 -17.71
CA ILE A 32 -18.98 12.87 -18.56
C ILE A 32 -18.26 11.92 -17.61
N ILE A 33 -18.90 10.80 -17.27
CA ILE A 33 -18.22 9.61 -16.80
C ILE A 33 -17.35 9.17 -17.98
N SER A 34 -16.11 9.66 -18.02
CA SER A 34 -15.06 9.07 -18.83
C SER A 34 -14.81 7.68 -18.27
N ALA A 35 -15.62 6.72 -18.70
CA ALA A 35 -15.25 5.32 -18.71
C ALA A 35 -14.05 5.21 -19.67
N LYS A 36 -12.85 5.40 -19.11
CA LYS A 36 -11.59 5.10 -19.78
C LYS A 36 -11.69 3.63 -20.16
N LYS A 37 -11.94 3.39 -21.45
CA LYS A 37 -12.14 2.08 -22.07
C LYS A 37 -10.92 1.21 -21.76
N VAL A 38 -11.06 0.36 -20.75
CA VAL A 38 -10.06 -0.59 -20.28
C VAL A 38 -9.68 -1.48 -21.46
N LYS A 39 -8.41 -1.39 -21.87
CA LYS A 39 -7.78 -2.26 -22.87
C LYS A 39 -7.49 -3.68 -22.31
N GLY A 40 -8.14 -4.06 -21.21
CA GLY A 40 -7.69 -5.10 -20.29
C GLY A 40 -8.68 -6.26 -20.10
N SER A 41 -9.25 -6.82 -21.17
CA SER A 41 -10.05 -8.06 -21.04
C SER A 41 -9.22 -9.32 -21.30
N GLU A 42 -8.26 -9.30 -22.25
CA GLU A 42 -7.44 -10.48 -22.57
C GLU A 42 -6.18 -10.56 -21.70
N GLU A 43 -5.52 -9.42 -21.46
CA GLU A 43 -4.33 -9.34 -20.60
C GLU A 43 -4.65 -9.68 -19.15
N SER A 44 -5.84 -9.26 -18.68
CA SER A 44 -6.32 -9.54 -17.33
C SER A 44 -6.58 -11.05 -17.12
N ASN A 45 -7.31 -11.72 -18.04
CA ASN A 45 -7.58 -13.15 -17.92
C ASN A 45 -6.30 -14.01 -17.89
N ARG A 46 -5.28 -13.61 -18.66
CA ARG A 46 -3.98 -14.30 -18.70
C ARG A 46 -3.26 -14.20 -17.35
N THR A 47 -3.29 -13.03 -16.72
CA THR A 47 -2.69 -12.81 -15.40
C THR A 47 -3.42 -13.59 -14.29
N HIS A 48 -4.75 -13.71 -14.35
CA HIS A 48 -5.50 -14.53 -13.40
C HIS A 48 -5.09 -16.02 -13.45
N GLU A 49 -5.00 -16.60 -14.66
CA GLU A 49 -4.52 -17.98 -14.82
C GLU A 49 -3.08 -18.16 -14.33
N GLN A 50 -2.22 -17.15 -14.51
CA GLN A 50 -0.84 -17.18 -14.02
C GLN A 50 -0.77 -17.13 -12.49
N LEU A 51 -1.57 -16.29 -11.82
CA LEU A 51 -1.56 -16.17 -10.36
C LEU A 51 -1.96 -17.47 -9.66
N SER A 52 -2.92 -18.21 -10.22
CA SER A 52 -3.35 -19.49 -9.66
C SER A 52 -2.22 -20.53 -9.52
N LYS A 53 -1.19 -20.45 -10.37
CA LYS A 53 -0.04 -21.37 -10.38
C LYS A 53 0.89 -21.18 -9.19
N TYR A 54 0.83 -20.02 -8.54
CA TYR A 54 1.73 -19.62 -7.45
C TYR A 54 1.10 -19.79 -6.06
N LYS A 55 -0.08 -20.42 -5.96
CA LYS A 55 -0.83 -20.63 -4.71
C LYS A 55 -0.45 -21.95 -4.02
N SER A 56 0.85 -22.17 -3.85
CA SER A 56 1.38 -23.25 -3.01
C SER A 56 2.72 -22.85 -2.40
N GLU A 57 3.11 -23.47 -1.29
CA GLU A 57 4.43 -23.26 -0.70
C GLU A 57 5.57 -23.64 -1.66
N GLU A 58 5.34 -24.61 -2.55
CA GLU A 58 6.33 -25.07 -3.53
C GLU A 58 6.55 -24.08 -4.68
N SER A 59 5.56 -23.23 -4.97
CA SER A 59 5.55 -22.38 -6.17
C SER A 59 5.56 -20.89 -5.88
N ILE A 60 5.16 -20.44 -4.68
CA ILE A 60 4.98 -19.00 -4.38
C ILE A 60 6.24 -18.18 -4.61
N CYS A 61 7.44 -18.72 -4.36
CA CYS A 61 8.69 -17.99 -4.62
C CYS A 61 9.07 -17.88 -6.10
N ASP A 62 8.44 -18.65 -6.99
CA ASP A 62 8.62 -18.55 -8.44
C ASP A 62 7.75 -17.45 -9.05
N VAL A 63 6.88 -16.81 -8.26
CA VAL A 63 6.11 -15.64 -8.70
C VAL A 63 7.01 -14.48 -9.09
N ILE A 64 8.24 -14.43 -8.57
CA ILE A 64 9.19 -13.35 -8.85
C ILE A 64 10.42 -13.87 -9.61
N ASP A 65 10.87 -13.11 -10.61
CA ASP A 65 12.15 -13.35 -11.28
C ASP A 65 13.32 -13.01 -10.32
N GLN A 66 13.77 -14.02 -9.57
CA GLN A 66 14.84 -13.86 -8.57
C GLN A 66 16.16 -13.39 -9.18
N LYS A 67 16.45 -13.74 -10.44
CA LYS A 67 17.67 -13.28 -11.12
C LYS A 67 17.61 -11.78 -11.36
N LYS A 68 16.50 -11.28 -11.89
CA LYS A 68 16.30 -9.84 -12.05
C LYS A 68 16.25 -9.11 -10.72
N LEU A 69 15.72 -9.73 -9.67
CA LEU A 69 15.73 -9.17 -8.32
C LEU A 69 17.16 -8.95 -7.81
N ILE A 70 18.02 -9.96 -7.95
CA ILE A 70 19.44 -9.90 -7.60
C ILE A 70 20.15 -8.78 -8.35
N GLU A 71 19.92 -8.68 -9.67
CA GLU A 71 20.50 -7.64 -10.51
C GLU A 71 19.99 -6.25 -10.12
N MET A 72 18.68 -6.10 -9.91
CA MET A 72 18.02 -4.83 -9.59
C MET A 72 18.50 -4.23 -8.27
N PHE A 73 18.68 -5.05 -7.24
CA PHE A 73 19.09 -4.61 -5.91
C PHE A 73 20.58 -4.83 -5.62
N ASN A 74 21.36 -5.21 -6.64
CA ASN A 74 22.78 -5.50 -6.54
C ASN A 74 23.11 -6.43 -5.35
N ILE A 75 22.34 -7.52 -5.25
CA ILE A 75 22.45 -8.48 -4.14
C ILE A 75 23.72 -9.29 -4.34
N SER A 76 24.77 -8.98 -3.58
CA SER A 76 26.07 -9.68 -3.68
C SER A 76 26.15 -10.93 -2.81
N THR A 77 25.15 -11.18 -1.97
CA THR A 77 25.10 -12.28 -1.00
C THR A 77 24.08 -13.33 -1.43
N LYS A 78 24.08 -14.49 -0.77
CA LYS A 78 23.10 -15.54 -1.09
C LYS A 78 21.70 -15.05 -0.76
N LEU A 79 20.80 -15.10 -1.75
CA LEU A 79 19.36 -14.92 -1.52
C LEU A 79 18.82 -16.16 -0.81
N ASN A 80 18.30 -15.97 0.38
CA ASN A 80 17.60 -17.01 1.13
C ASN A 80 16.10 -16.80 1.00
N GLN A 81 15.36 -17.89 1.02
CA GLN A 81 13.91 -17.87 0.88
C GLN A 81 13.26 -18.77 1.92
N THR A 82 12.11 -18.33 2.43
CA THR A 82 11.20 -19.14 3.25
C THR A 82 9.79 -18.94 2.76
N THR A 83 8.97 -19.98 2.88
CA THR A 83 7.57 -19.95 2.49
C THR A 83 6.70 -20.26 3.68
N HIS A 84 5.51 -19.69 3.71
CA HIS A 84 4.52 -20.01 4.72
C HIS A 84 3.10 -19.90 4.16
N GLU A 85 2.24 -20.83 4.58
CA GLU A 85 0.80 -20.79 4.37
C GLU A 85 0.10 -20.28 5.63
N THR A 86 -0.90 -19.42 5.47
CA THR A 86 -1.76 -18.96 6.56
C THR A 86 -3.17 -18.74 6.06
N ASN A 87 -4.10 -19.60 6.49
CA ASN A 87 -5.53 -19.54 6.13
C ASN A 87 -5.76 -19.58 4.61
N GLY A 88 -4.98 -20.37 3.88
CA GLY A 88 -5.04 -20.50 2.43
C GLY A 88 -4.28 -19.41 1.65
N ASN A 89 -3.66 -18.45 2.34
CA ASN A 89 -2.78 -17.46 1.71
C ASN A 89 -1.34 -17.94 1.74
N PHE A 90 -0.62 -17.73 0.66
CA PHE A 90 0.77 -18.15 0.53
C PHE A 90 1.69 -16.95 0.46
N THR A 91 2.77 -16.99 1.21
CA THR A 91 3.79 -15.93 1.22
C THR A 91 5.16 -16.53 0.92
N CYS A 92 5.94 -15.83 0.08
CA CYS A 92 7.37 -16.01 -0.07
C CYS A 92 8.09 -14.86 0.64
N ASP A 93 8.91 -15.18 1.64
CA ASP A 93 9.84 -14.26 2.26
C ASP A 93 11.23 -14.46 1.65
N LEU A 94 11.84 -13.38 1.16
CA LEU A 94 13.18 -13.32 0.60
C LEU A 94 14.05 -12.43 1.48
N PHE A 95 15.25 -12.91 1.80
CA PHE A 95 16.19 -12.16 2.62
C PHE A 95 17.65 -12.38 2.20
N TRP A 96 18.43 -11.32 2.31
CA TRP A 96 19.85 -11.32 1.97
C TRP A 96 20.63 -10.38 2.88
N ASP A 97 21.91 -10.68 3.09
CA ASP A 97 22.78 -9.82 3.89
C ASP A 97 23.15 -8.57 3.11
N LEU A 98 23.03 -7.40 3.75
CA LEU A 98 23.45 -6.14 3.16
C LEU A 98 24.97 -6.02 3.17
N THR A 99 25.51 -5.27 2.22
CA THR A 99 26.95 -4.96 2.21
C THR A 99 27.33 -4.16 3.46
N ARG A 100 28.59 -4.26 3.88
CA ARG A 100 29.12 -3.48 5.01
C ARG A 100 28.90 -1.98 4.84
N GLU A 101 29.04 -1.48 3.62
CA GLU A 101 28.83 -0.06 3.31
C GLU A 101 27.37 0.36 3.56
N THR A 102 26.41 -0.44 3.09
CA THR A 102 24.98 -0.21 3.33
C THR A 102 24.65 -0.26 4.82
N LEU A 103 25.23 -1.22 5.57
CA LEU A 103 25.05 -1.33 7.02
C LEU A 103 25.56 -0.09 7.76
N VAL A 104 26.75 0.39 7.42
CA VAL A 104 27.33 1.60 8.02
C VAL A 104 26.45 2.81 7.71
N SER A 105 26.00 2.96 6.46
CA SER A 105 25.10 4.05 6.06
C SER A 105 23.78 4.03 6.84
N LYS A 106 23.14 2.86 6.99
CA LYS A 106 21.92 2.69 7.80
C LYS A 106 22.15 3.03 9.27
N GLN A 107 23.28 2.60 9.85
CA GLN A 107 23.64 2.91 11.24
C GLN A 107 23.87 4.41 11.47
N LEU A 108 24.54 5.09 10.53
CA LEU A 108 24.75 6.54 10.60
C LEU A 108 23.42 7.29 10.51
N LEU A 109 22.55 6.92 9.58
CA LEU A 109 21.21 7.49 9.45
C LEU A 109 20.38 7.27 10.72
N MET A 110 20.40 6.07 11.29
CA MET A 110 19.69 5.79 12.54
C MET A 110 20.19 6.66 13.69
N ASN A 111 21.50 6.86 13.81
CA ASN A 111 22.10 7.72 14.83
C ASN A 111 21.72 9.20 14.63
N ASP A 112 21.71 9.68 13.39
CA ASP A 112 21.29 11.05 13.04
C ASP A 112 19.80 11.29 13.36
N LEU A 113 18.92 10.37 12.96
CA LEU A 113 17.50 10.46 13.27
C LEU A 113 17.25 10.43 14.78
N LYS A 114 18.00 9.59 15.51
CA LYS A 114 17.91 9.49 16.97
C LYS A 114 18.35 10.78 17.65
N SER A 115 19.47 11.38 17.24
CA SER A 115 19.99 12.62 17.82
C SER A 115 19.06 13.81 17.57
N LYS A 116 18.35 13.80 16.44
CA LYS A 116 17.34 14.81 16.08
C LYS A 116 15.95 14.56 16.68
N GLY A 117 15.75 13.47 17.43
CA GLY A 117 14.43 13.10 17.98
C GLY A 117 13.40 12.71 16.91
N LYS A 118 13.85 12.34 15.70
CA LYS A 118 13.01 11.99 14.54
C LYS A 118 12.94 10.49 14.29
N LEU A 119 13.59 9.67 15.12
CA LEU A 119 13.55 8.22 14.98
C LEU A 119 12.23 7.68 15.54
N ASP A 120 11.25 7.43 14.68
CA ASP A 120 10.04 6.71 15.04
C ASP A 120 10.26 5.18 15.06
N GLN A 121 9.23 4.44 15.50
CA GLN A 121 9.31 2.98 15.60
C GLN A 121 9.45 2.29 14.23
N ALA A 122 8.85 2.83 13.17
CA ALA A 122 8.86 2.25 11.83
C ALA A 122 10.24 2.41 11.18
N ALA A 123 10.81 3.61 11.23
CA ALA A 123 12.19 3.91 10.85
C ALA A 123 13.18 3.08 11.68
N SER A 124 12.96 2.95 12.99
CA SER A 124 13.83 2.14 13.85
C SER A 124 13.83 0.66 13.50
N ARG A 125 12.70 0.09 13.08
CA ARG A 125 12.65 -1.31 12.62
C ARG A 125 13.40 -1.47 11.30
N ARG A 126 13.11 -0.63 10.30
CA ARG A 126 13.73 -0.73 8.96
C ARG A 126 15.24 -0.54 8.96
N LEU A 127 15.76 0.37 9.79
CA LEU A 127 17.18 0.63 9.88
C LEU A 127 17.94 -0.36 10.79
N ARG A 128 17.23 -1.15 11.62
CA ARG A 128 17.86 -2.12 12.52
C ARG A 128 18.32 -3.39 11.83
N HIS A 129 17.63 -3.80 10.77
CA HIS A 129 17.89 -5.08 10.14
C HIS A 129 19.15 -4.99 9.28
N GLY A 130 20.07 -5.92 9.54
CA GLY A 130 21.30 -6.07 8.76
C GLY A 130 21.09 -6.70 7.38
N SER A 131 19.84 -6.98 7.04
CA SER A 131 19.38 -7.67 5.84
C SER A 131 18.47 -6.78 5.01
N GLY A 132 18.46 -7.01 3.70
CA GLY A 132 17.32 -6.66 2.87
C GLY A 132 16.25 -7.74 3.04
N GLU A 133 15.00 -7.33 3.17
CA GLU A 133 13.85 -8.23 3.27
C GLU A 133 12.80 -7.85 2.23
N LEU A 134 12.18 -8.85 1.64
CA LEU A 134 11.05 -8.72 0.73
C LEU A 134 10.08 -9.85 1.00
N ALA A 135 8.83 -9.53 1.32
CA ALA A 135 7.76 -10.53 1.39
C ALA A 135 6.74 -10.29 0.27
N ILE A 136 6.31 -11.36 -0.39
CA ILE A 136 5.27 -11.35 -1.42
C ILE A 136 4.23 -12.37 -1.03
N SER A 137 2.99 -11.92 -0.84
CA SER A 137 1.85 -12.78 -0.54
C SER A 137 0.83 -12.75 -1.68
N ILE A 138 0.24 -13.90 -1.96
CA ILE A 138 -0.96 -14.01 -2.81
C ILE A 138 -2.11 -14.45 -1.91
N ILE A 139 -3.14 -13.61 -1.88
CA ILE A 139 -4.35 -13.79 -1.09
C ILE A 139 -5.49 -14.11 -2.04
N ASP A 140 -6.20 -15.18 -1.74
CA ASP A 140 -7.43 -15.56 -2.46
C ASP A 140 -8.64 -14.85 -1.84
N LEU A 141 -9.20 -13.90 -2.58
CA LEU A 141 -10.36 -13.15 -2.14
C LEU A 141 -11.66 -13.95 -2.31
N GLU A 142 -11.68 -15.03 -3.10
CA GLU A 142 -12.82 -15.93 -3.14
C GLU A 142 -13.04 -16.51 -1.74
N LEU A 143 -12.00 -17.02 -1.06
CA LEU A 143 -12.12 -17.57 0.29
C LEU A 143 -12.84 -16.63 1.28
N LEU A 144 -12.62 -15.32 1.14
CA LEU A 144 -13.27 -14.28 1.95
C LEU A 144 -14.72 -13.98 1.52
N THR A 145 -15.02 -14.13 0.24
CA THR A 145 -16.27 -13.69 -0.38
C THR A 145 -17.23 -14.82 -0.74
N ASN A 146 -16.80 -16.09 -0.61
CA ASN A 146 -17.54 -17.30 -0.99
C ASN A 146 -18.96 -17.40 -0.44
N LYS A 147 -19.22 -16.78 0.72
CA LYS A 147 -20.52 -16.81 1.40
C LYS A 147 -21.34 -15.52 1.19
N MET A 148 -20.83 -14.56 0.43
CA MET A 148 -21.49 -13.29 0.18
C MET A 148 -22.35 -13.35 -1.08
N THR A 149 -23.63 -12.96 -0.94
CA THR A 149 -24.56 -12.81 -2.07
C THR A 149 -25.27 -11.46 -1.96
N PRO A 150 -25.11 -10.55 -2.94
CA PRO A 150 -24.30 -10.70 -4.16
C PRO A 150 -22.78 -10.74 -3.88
N LYS A 151 -22.01 -11.36 -4.78
CA LYS A 151 -20.54 -11.30 -4.73
C LYS A 151 -20.10 -9.84 -4.84
N PRO A 152 -19.18 -9.35 -3.99
CA PRO A 152 -18.67 -7.99 -4.09
C PRO A 152 -17.80 -7.83 -5.35
N SER A 153 -17.82 -6.63 -5.92
CA SER A 153 -16.88 -6.22 -6.97
C SER A 153 -15.47 -6.02 -6.41
N VAL A 154 -14.47 -6.03 -7.29
CA VAL A 154 -13.07 -5.73 -6.92
C VAL A 154 -12.95 -4.37 -6.23
N GLN A 155 -13.67 -3.35 -6.72
CA GLN A 155 -13.68 -2.03 -6.07
C GLN A 155 -14.24 -2.10 -4.65
N GLN A 156 -15.30 -2.88 -4.41
CA GLN A 156 -15.83 -3.04 -3.04
C GLN A 156 -14.82 -3.73 -2.13
N LEU A 157 -14.12 -4.77 -2.61
CA LEU A 157 -13.06 -5.44 -1.85
C LEU A 157 -11.89 -4.52 -1.56
N PHE A 158 -11.49 -3.71 -2.53
CA PHE A 158 -10.49 -2.67 -2.38
C PHE A 158 -10.89 -1.67 -1.27
N GLU A 159 -12.11 -1.12 -1.32
CA GLU A 159 -12.58 -0.16 -0.31
C GLU A 159 -12.71 -0.80 1.08
N TRP A 160 -13.05 -2.08 1.18
CA TRP A 160 -13.16 -2.79 2.46
C TRP A 160 -11.80 -3.19 3.05
N SER A 161 -10.86 -3.57 2.20
CA SER A 161 -9.51 -3.96 2.62
C SER A 161 -8.68 -2.75 3.01
N LYS A 162 -8.86 -1.61 2.34
CA LYS A 162 -8.19 -0.34 2.63
C LYS A 162 -8.61 0.16 4.02
N PRO A 163 -7.71 0.13 5.02
CA PRO A 163 -8.11 0.52 6.36
C PRO A 163 -8.51 2.01 6.44
N GLN A 164 -9.73 2.31 6.90
CA GLN A 164 -10.35 3.63 6.75
C GLN A 164 -9.79 4.78 7.62
N ASN A 165 -8.73 4.56 8.39
CA ASN A 165 -8.13 5.57 9.27
C ASN A 165 -6.61 5.73 9.05
N ILE A 166 -6.15 5.41 7.84
CA ILE A 166 -4.73 5.26 7.55
C ILE A 166 -4.37 6.12 6.34
N GLN A 167 -3.15 6.64 6.34
CA GLN A 167 -2.55 7.44 5.26
C GLN A 167 -2.26 6.57 4.02
N ASN A 168 -3.23 5.77 3.59
CA ASN A 168 -3.10 4.97 2.39
C ASN A 168 -3.14 5.89 1.17
N GLN A 169 -2.31 5.58 0.20
CA GLN A 169 -2.25 6.26 -1.08
C GLN A 169 -2.73 5.31 -2.16
N ASP A 170 -3.69 5.74 -2.98
CA ASP A 170 -4.09 4.97 -4.15
C ASP A 170 -2.96 5.00 -5.18
N VAL A 171 -2.74 3.85 -5.82
CA VAL A 171 -1.67 3.66 -6.78
C VAL A 171 -2.30 3.31 -8.11
N ASP A 172 -2.22 4.25 -9.04
CA ASP A 172 -2.74 4.07 -10.38
C ASP A 172 -1.86 3.11 -11.20
N ASP A 173 -2.44 2.62 -12.31
CA ASP A 173 -1.77 1.80 -13.33
C ASP A 173 -1.20 0.45 -12.84
N LEU A 174 -1.66 -0.07 -11.70
CA LEU A 174 -1.34 -1.41 -11.20
C LEU A 174 -2.61 -2.25 -10.94
N GLY A 175 -2.72 -3.37 -11.66
CA GLY A 175 -3.86 -4.27 -11.53
C GLY A 175 -5.20 -3.60 -11.84
N ASP A 176 -6.27 -4.09 -11.22
CA ASP A 176 -7.60 -3.49 -11.28
C ASP A 176 -7.75 -2.34 -10.27
N ALA A 177 -7.08 -2.46 -9.12
CA ALA A 177 -6.95 -1.42 -8.10
C ALA A 177 -5.71 -1.68 -7.25
N ALA A 178 -5.06 -0.64 -6.74
CA ALA A 178 -3.92 -0.81 -5.84
C ALA A 178 -3.81 0.34 -4.83
N TYR A 179 -3.24 0.04 -3.66
CA TYR A 179 -2.93 1.05 -2.66
C TYR A 179 -1.63 0.75 -1.94
N TRP A 180 -0.93 1.82 -1.58
CA TRP A 180 0.21 1.79 -0.67
C TRP A 180 -0.24 2.10 0.75
N SER A 181 0.22 1.31 1.71
CA SER A 181 -0.01 1.54 3.13
C SER A 181 1.33 1.71 3.85
N PRO A 182 1.63 2.87 4.45
CA PRO A 182 2.90 3.11 5.14
C PRO A 182 2.99 2.45 6.53
N ILE A 183 1.92 1.81 6.99
CA ILE A 183 1.84 1.23 8.35
C ILE A 183 2.27 -0.24 8.38
N ARG A 184 2.50 -0.77 9.59
CA ARG A 184 2.69 -2.21 9.86
C ARG A 184 3.58 -2.95 8.84
N ASN A 185 4.75 -2.38 8.56
CA ASN A 185 5.81 -2.87 7.66
C ASN A 185 5.85 -2.29 6.27
N ALA A 186 4.95 -1.34 5.93
CA ALA A 186 4.92 -0.69 4.63
C ALA A 186 4.63 -1.69 3.49
N MET A 187 3.42 -1.64 2.93
CA MET A 187 2.97 -2.65 1.99
C MET A 187 2.23 -2.04 0.79
N LEU A 188 2.47 -2.61 -0.38
CA LEU A 188 1.71 -2.37 -1.59
C LEU A 188 0.73 -3.53 -1.78
N SER A 189 -0.56 -3.23 -1.76
CA SER A 189 -1.63 -4.19 -2.09
C SER A 189 -2.10 -3.92 -3.51
N ILE A 190 -2.08 -4.94 -4.37
CA ILE A 190 -2.58 -4.89 -5.74
C ILE A 190 -3.70 -5.92 -5.91
N PHE A 191 -4.86 -5.48 -6.38
CA PHE A 191 -6.02 -6.31 -6.65
C PHE A 191 -6.05 -6.65 -8.13
N ILE A 192 -6.14 -7.95 -8.44
CA ILE A 192 -6.27 -8.46 -9.80
C ILE A 192 -7.33 -9.57 -9.77
N HIS A 193 -8.50 -9.28 -10.33
CA HIS A 193 -9.72 -10.10 -10.22
C HIS A 193 -10.05 -10.44 -8.76
N ASP A 194 -10.00 -11.72 -8.43
CA ASP A 194 -10.28 -12.36 -7.17
C ASP A 194 -9.00 -12.61 -6.34
N HIS A 195 -7.88 -11.99 -6.70
CA HIS A 195 -6.63 -12.10 -5.96
C HIS A 195 -6.18 -10.73 -5.45
N GLU A 196 -5.59 -10.72 -4.26
CA GLU A 196 -4.79 -9.61 -3.75
C GLU A 196 -3.33 -10.05 -3.66
N ILE A 197 -2.44 -9.30 -4.30
CA ILE A 197 -0.99 -9.45 -4.19
C ILE A 197 -0.50 -8.41 -3.18
N VAL A 198 0.16 -8.84 -2.13
CA VAL A 198 0.73 -7.94 -1.11
C VAL A 198 2.25 -8.01 -1.21
N ILE A 199 2.90 -6.86 -1.42
CA ILE A 199 4.35 -6.72 -1.49
C ILE A 199 4.82 -5.86 -0.32
N MET A 200 5.69 -6.42 0.52
CA MET A 200 6.24 -5.77 1.71
C MET A 200 7.77 -5.65 1.60
N PRO A 201 8.28 -4.58 0.97
CA PRO A 201 9.71 -4.35 0.88
C PRO A 201 10.24 -3.69 2.15
N LYS A 202 11.38 -4.17 2.64
CA LYS A 202 12.22 -3.46 3.63
C LYS A 202 13.64 -3.36 3.08
N ILE A 203 13.73 -2.69 1.94
CA ILE A 203 14.97 -2.59 1.16
C ILE A 203 15.56 -1.19 1.33
N GLY A 204 14.68 -0.18 1.29
CA GLY A 204 15.03 1.22 1.36
C GLY A 204 15.42 1.69 2.77
N ASN A 205 15.85 2.94 2.83
CA ASN A 205 16.12 3.68 4.06
C ASN A 205 14.93 4.54 4.49
N THR A 206 13.99 4.80 3.58
CA THR A 206 12.80 5.66 3.78
C THR A 206 11.54 4.97 3.26
N LEU A 207 10.35 5.48 3.63
CA LEU A 207 9.08 4.86 3.21
C LEU A 207 8.87 5.05 1.72
N ASP A 208 9.28 6.20 1.19
CA ASP A 208 9.19 6.50 -0.23
C ASP A 208 10.11 5.57 -1.03
N GLU A 209 11.32 5.27 -0.53
CA GLU A 209 12.19 4.27 -1.16
C GLU A 209 11.57 2.87 -1.14
N ASP A 210 10.95 2.45 -0.04
CA ASP A 210 10.26 1.17 0.05
C ASP A 210 9.06 1.12 -0.91
N PHE A 211 8.29 2.21 -1.02
CA PHE A 211 7.20 2.34 -2.00
C PHE A 211 7.70 2.14 -3.43
N GLU A 212 8.72 2.91 -3.86
CA GLU A 212 9.30 2.80 -5.19
C GLU A 212 9.86 1.40 -5.46
N ASN A 213 10.44 0.76 -4.44
CA ASN A 213 10.93 -0.60 -4.55
C ASN A 213 9.78 -1.61 -4.67
N ALA A 214 8.64 -1.41 -4.00
CA ALA A 214 7.45 -2.25 -4.15
C ALA A 214 6.96 -2.24 -5.61
N ILE A 215 6.89 -1.05 -6.23
CA ILE A 215 6.48 -0.88 -7.63
C ILE A 215 7.46 -1.59 -8.57
N LYS A 216 8.77 -1.47 -8.34
CA LYS A 216 9.78 -2.17 -9.15
C LYS A 216 9.68 -3.68 -9.00
N VAL A 217 9.46 -4.18 -7.78
CA VAL A 217 9.27 -5.60 -7.49
C VAL A 217 8.03 -6.13 -8.19
N PHE A 218 6.91 -5.41 -8.19
CA PHE A 218 5.71 -5.80 -8.92
C PHE A 218 5.99 -6.05 -10.42
N LYS A 219 6.83 -5.21 -11.03
CA LYS A 219 7.25 -5.37 -12.44
C LYS A 219 8.17 -6.56 -12.69
N LEU A 220 8.69 -7.21 -11.65
CA LEU A 220 9.48 -8.43 -11.73
C LEU A 220 8.64 -9.70 -11.56
N LEU A 221 7.34 -9.57 -11.26
CA LEU A 221 6.49 -10.73 -11.11
C LEU A 221 6.24 -11.41 -12.46
N ASN A 222 6.20 -12.74 -12.45
CA ASN A 222 6.01 -13.61 -13.62
C ASN A 222 4.50 -13.76 -13.96
N LEU A 223 3.83 -12.62 -14.11
CA LEU A 223 2.37 -12.49 -14.30
C LEU A 223 1.92 -12.30 -15.75
#